data_AF-X1C7Y6-F1
#
_entry.id   AF-X1C7Y6-F1
#
_cell.length_a   1.000
_cell.length_b   1.000
_cell.length_c   1.000
_cell.angle_alpha   90.00
_cell.angle_beta   90.00
_cell.angle_gamma   90.00
#
_symmetry.space_group_name_H-M   'P 1'
#
loop_
_entity.id
_entity.type
_entity.pdbx_description
1 polymer ?
#
loop_
_entity_poly.entity_id
_entity_poly.type
_entity_poly.pdbx_seq_one_letter_code
_entity_poly.pdbx_strand_id
1 'polypeptide(L)' 'MTEFTRKELQQIVSKARRMTSEELNPLWKRACERLADAAWALDAIMARTEEK' A
#
# COMPACT_ATOMS: atom_id res chain seq x y z
N MET A 1 0.18 -4.09 18.48
CA MET A 1 0.43 -3.98 17.04
C MET A 1 1.04 -2.61 16.82
N THR A 2 2.23 -2.53 16.23
CA THR A 2 2.83 -1.24 15.85
C THR A 2 1.95 -0.56 14.82
N GLU A 3 1.58 0.69 15.08
CA GLU A 3 0.83 1.50 14.11
C GLU A 3 1.73 1.80 12.91
N PHE A 4 1.19 1.67 11.70
CA PHE A 4 1.91 2.03 10.49
C PHE A 4 2.00 3.55 10.36
N THR A 5 3.17 4.06 10.03
CA THR A 5 3.36 5.46 9.66
C THR A 5 2.96 5.69 8.20
N ARG A 6 2.54 6.92 7.86
CA ARG A 6 2.23 7.29 6.46
C ARG A 6 3.37 7.01 5.49
N LYS A 7 4.62 7.22 5.93
CA LYS A 7 5.82 6.92 5.15
C LYS A 7 5.95 5.43 4.84
N GLU A 8 5.67 4.56 5.81
CA GLU A 8 5.69 3.10 5.60
C GLU A 8 4.58 2.66 4.64
N LEU A 9 3.39 3.25 4.72
CA LEU A 9 2.30 2.97 3.79
C LEU A 9 2.67 3.35 2.35
N GLN A 10 3.27 4.52 2.14
CA GLN A 10 3.75 4.94 0.82
C GLN A 10 4.85 4.02 0.27
N GLN A 11 5.73 3.51 1.14
CA GLN A 11 6.73 2.50 0.76
C GLN A 11 6.08 1.17 0.35
N ILE A 12 5.05 0.72 1.09
CA ILE A 12 4.28 -0.49 0.76
C ILE A 12 3.61 -0.34 -0.60
N VAL A 13 2.93 0.79 -0.86
CA VAL A 13 2.31 1.08 -2.17
C VAL A 13 3.35 1.02 -3.29
N SER A 14 4.48 1.70 -3.11
CA SER A 14 5.55 1.76 -4.11
C SER A 14 6.13 0.39 -4.41
N LYS A 15 6.40 -0.41 -3.37
CA LYS A 15 6.95 -1.76 -3.50
C LYS A 15 5.94 -2.72 -4.15
N ALA A 16 4.69 -2.69 -3.72
CA ALA A 16 3.62 -3.52 -4.25
C ALA A 16 3.38 -3.24 -5.75
N ARG A 17 3.36 -1.96 -6.15
CA ARG A 17 3.25 -1.57 -7.56
C ARG A 17 4.46 -2.02 -8.39
N ARG A 18 5.68 -1.90 -7.86
CA ARG A 18 6.87 -2.41 -8.56
C ARG A 18 6.79 -3.91 -8.80
N MET A 19 6.35 -4.66 -7.80
CA MET A 19 6.15 -6.11 -7.91
C MET A 19 5.11 -6.47 -8.98
N THR A 20 4.02 -5.71 -9.12
CA THR A 20 3.02 -5.96 -10.18
C THR A 20 3.55 -5.75 -11.61
N SER A 21 4.66 -5.02 -11.77
CA SER A 21 5.35 -4.79 -13.04
C SER A 21 6.28 -5.93 -13.43
N GLU A 22 6.69 -6.76 -12.47
CA GLU A 22 7.51 -7.95 -12.71
C GLU A 22 6.63 -9.09 -13.24
N GLU A 23 7.20 -10.06 -13.95
CA GLU A 23 6.50 -11.30 -14.36
C GLU A 23 6.19 -12.16 -13.12
N LEU A 24 5.20 -11.72 -12.34
CA LEU A 24 4.63 -12.46 -11.24
C LEU A 24 3.49 -13.35 -11.74
N ASN A 25 3.32 -14.47 -11.04
CA ASN A 25 2.10 -15.28 -11.16
C ASN A 25 0.86 -14.38 -10.97
N PRO A 26 -0.20 -14.53 -11.79
CA PRO A 26 -1.41 -13.71 -11.72
C PRO A 26 -2.03 -13.59 -10.32
N LEU A 27 -1.95 -14.64 -9.50
CA LEU A 27 -2.45 -14.61 -8.12
C LEU A 27 -1.65 -13.65 -7.24
N TRP A 28 -0.33 -13.66 -7.36
CA TRP A 28 0.57 -12.76 -6.63
C TRP A 28 0.41 -11.33 -7.11
N LYS A 29 0.24 -11.12 -8.43
CA LYS A 29 -0.07 -9.79 -8.97
C LYS A 29 -1.33 -9.20 -8.34
N ARG A 30 -2.42 -9.98 -8.29
CA ARG A 30 -3.69 -9.54 -7.68
C ARG A 30 -3.57 -9.28 -6.17
N ALA A 31 -2.74 -10.04 -5.47
CA ALA A 31 -2.45 -9.80 -4.06
C ALA A 31 -1.69 -8.48 -3.85
N CYS A 32 -0.68 -8.20 -4.68
CA CYS A 32 0.07 -6.94 -4.65
C CYS A 32 -0.81 -5.73 -4.99
N GLU A 33 -1.71 -5.83 -5.98
CA GLU A 33 -2.67 -4.78 -6.31
C GLU A 33 -3.56 -4.44 -5.10
N ARG A 34 -4.16 -5.46 -4.47
CA ARG A 34 -4.99 -5.28 -3.27
C ARG A 34 -4.22 -4.68 -2.09
N LEU A 35 -2.96 -5.07 -1.92
CA LEU A 35 -2.10 -4.52 -0.89
C LEU A 35 -1.82 -3.03 -1.12
N ALA A 36 -1.54 -2.65 -2.37
CA ALA A 36 -1.33 -1.25 -2.73
C ALA A 36 -2.59 -0.41 -2.49
N ASP A 37 -3.76 -0.92 -2.86
CA ASP A 37 -5.04 -0.22 -2.64
C ASP A 37 -5.34 -0.03 -1.16
N ALA A 38 -5.14 -1.07 -0.34
CA ALA A 38 -5.34 -0.99 1.10
C ALA A 38 -4.39 0.01 1.77
N ALA A 39 -3.11 -0.01 1.41
CA ALA A 39 -2.12 0.91 1.95
C ALA A 39 -2.40 2.36 1.53
N TRP A 40 -2.85 2.59 0.30
CA TRP A 40 -3.23 3.92 -0.18
C TRP A 40 -4.49 4.45 0.52
N ALA A 41 -5.51 3.61 0.70
CA ALA A 41 -6.72 3.98 1.45
C ALA A 41 -6.40 4.34 2.91
N LEU A 42 -5.51 3.59 3.56
CA LEU A 42 -5.09 3.87 4.93
C LEU A 42 -4.29 5.17 5.04
N ASP A 43 -3.37 5.45 4.10
CA ASP A 43 -2.65 6.74 4.05
C ASP A 43 -3.62 7.91 3.87
N ALA A 44 -4.64 7.77 3.03
CA ALA A 44 -5.66 8.80 2.82
C ALA A 44 -6.53 9.05 4.06
N ILE A 45 -6.85 7.99 4.84
CA ILE A 45 -7.56 8.12 6.11
C ILE A 45 -6.67 8.85 7.13
N MET A 46 -5.41 8.41 7.26
CA MET A 46 -4.44 9.01 8.18
C MET A 46 -4.20 10.49 7.89
N ALA A 47 -4.07 10.85 6.62
CA ALA A 47 -3.92 12.24 6.18
C ALA A 47 -5.06 13.13 6.67
N ARG A 48 -6.31 12.63 6.58
CA ARG A 48 -7.51 13.37 7.02
C ARG A 48 -7.66 13.45 8.53
N THR A 49 -7.08 12.51 9.26
CA THR A 49 -7.11 12.50 10.73
C THR A 49 -6.00 13.36 11.34
N GLU A 50 -4.89 13.58 10.64
CA GLU A 50 -3.79 14.47 11.08
C GLU A 50 -4.09 15.97 10.86
N GLU A 51 -5.01 16.30 9.96
CA GLU A 51 -5.43 17.70 9.70
C GLU A 51 -6.48 18.25 10.71
N LYS A 52 -6.86 17.46 11.72
CA LYS A 52 -7.81 17.83 12.79
C LYS A 52 -7.11 18.04 14.12
#